data_AF-A0A7V7PPS5-F1
#
_entry.id   AF-A0A7V7PPS5-F1
#
_cell.length_a   1.000
_cell.length_b   1.000
_cell.length_c   1.000
_cell.angle_alpha   90.00
_cell.angle_beta   90.00
_cell.angle_gamma   90.00
#
_symmetry.space_group_name_H-M   'P 1'
#
loop_
_entity.id
_entity.type
_entity.pdbx_description
1 polymer ?
#
loop_
_entity_poly.entity_id
_entity_poly.type
_entity_poly.pdbx_seq_one_letter_code
_entity_poly.pdbx_strand_id
1 'polypeptide(L)'
;MAEQPGFDPHAVGEMDYPEHNRTYGRFLGFFKYGAIAVVAILIFMATALVGHGGFIGGILLAAIFAAVAVFVLGKGEENSMKH
;
A
#
# COMPACT_ATOMS: atom_id res chain seq x y z
N MET A 1 35.88 6.28 -4.43
CA MET A 1 35.02 6.44 -5.63
C MET A 1 34.62 7.92 -5.82
N ALA A 2 35.52 8.88 -5.53
CA ALA A 2 35.12 10.29 -5.39
C ALA A 2 35.89 11.27 -6.29
N GLU A 3 36.70 10.83 -7.26
CA GLU A 3 37.42 11.75 -8.14
C GLU A 3 37.68 11.11 -9.53
N GLN A 4 36.65 11.00 -10.37
CA GLN A 4 36.86 10.79 -11.81
C GLN A 4 36.65 12.14 -12.53
N PRO A 5 37.69 12.70 -13.18
CA PRO A 5 37.59 13.97 -13.89
C PRO A 5 36.79 13.74 -15.18
N GLY A 6 35.53 14.19 -15.19
CA GLY A 6 34.56 13.94 -16.26
C GLY A 6 33.13 13.73 -15.75
N PHE A 7 32.92 13.61 -14.44
CA PHE A 7 31.58 13.59 -13.85
C PHE A 7 30.99 15.01 -13.82
N ASP A 8 30.27 15.38 -14.88
CA ASP A 8 29.37 16.54 -14.86
C ASP A 8 28.10 16.14 -14.08
N PRO A 9 27.83 16.75 -12.90
CA PRO A 9 26.64 16.44 -12.10
C PRO A 9 25.32 16.68 -12.86
N HIS A 10 25.37 17.45 -13.95
CA HIS A 10 24.23 17.80 -14.80
C HIS A 10 24.14 16.96 -16.08
N ALA A 11 25.15 16.14 -16.38
CA ALA A 11 25.16 15.20 -17.52
C ALA A 11 24.63 13.81 -17.15
N VAL A 12 23.75 13.72 -16.15
CA VAL A 12 22.92 12.53 -15.95
C VAL A 12 21.98 12.41 -17.15
N GLY A 13 22.41 11.64 -18.16
CA GLY A 13 21.58 11.31 -19.32
C GLY A 13 20.23 10.72 -18.90
N GLU A 14 19.24 10.74 -19.81
CA GLU A 14 17.90 10.19 -19.58
C GLU A 14 18.00 8.82 -18.91
N MET A 15 17.72 8.79 -17.61
CA MET A 15 17.80 7.57 -16.81
C MET A 15 16.62 6.67 -17.22
N ASP A 16 16.90 5.40 -17.46
CA ASP A 16 15.86 4.44 -17.83
C ASP A 16 14.95 4.14 -16.62
N TYR A 17 13.84 4.88 -16.50
CA TYR A 17 12.83 4.76 -15.44
C TYR A 17 11.76 3.65 -15.52
N PRO A 18 11.60 2.85 -16.59
CA PRO A 18 10.54 1.83 -16.67
C PRO A 18 10.55 0.85 -15.48
N GLU A 19 11.72 0.32 -15.10
CA GLU A 19 11.80 -0.66 -14.03
C GLU A 19 11.71 -0.01 -12.63
N HIS A 20 12.16 1.23 -12.49
CA HIS A 20 11.97 2.03 -11.27
C HIS A 20 10.48 2.26 -11.00
N ASN A 21 9.75 2.75 -12.00
CA ASN A 21 8.31 3.01 -11.91
C ASN A 21 7.53 1.73 -11.62
N ARG A 22 7.91 0.61 -12.24
CA ARG A 22 7.28 -0.69 -12.02
C ARG A 22 7.47 -1.19 -10.58
N THR A 23 8.69 -1.11 -10.05
CA THR A 23 9.00 -1.57 -8.69
C THR A 23 8.34 -0.67 -7.66
N TYR A 24 8.39 0.64 -7.88
CA TYR A 24 7.76 1.62 -7.00
C TYR A 24 6.23 1.47 -6.97
N GLY A 25 5.59 1.26 -8.12
CA GLY A 25 4.14 1.01 -8.19
C GLY A 25 3.74 -0.26 -7.43
N ARG A 26 4.53 -1.34 -7.55
CA ARG A 26 4.33 -2.58 -6.77
C ARG A 26 4.52 -2.37 -5.27
N PHE A 27 5.56 -1.63 -4.88
CA PHE A 27 5.82 -1.29 -3.48
C PHE A 27 4.65 -0.51 -2.87
N LEU A 28 4.15 0.51 -3.59
CA LEU A 28 2.99 1.29 -3.16
C LEU A 28 1.75 0.41 -3.02
N GLY A 29 1.48 -0.46 -3.99
CA GLY A 29 0.38 -1.43 -3.91
C GLY A 29 0.51 -2.31 -2.68
N PHE A 30 1.67 -2.95 -2.49
CA PHE A 30 1.95 -3.81 -1.34
C PHE A 30 1.75 -3.06 -0.02
N PHE A 31 2.24 -1.82 0.09
CA PHE A 31 2.12 -1.04 1.31
C PHE A 31 0.66 -0.67 1.62
N LYS A 32 -0.11 -0.23 0.61
CA LYS A 32 -1.53 0.12 0.75
C LYS A 32 -2.36 -1.08 1.21
N TYR A 33 -2.26 -2.21 0.51
CA TYR A 33 -2.99 -3.43 0.88
C TYR A 33 -2.47 -4.05 2.18
N GLY A 34 -1.17 -3.95 2.45
CA GLY A 34 -0.54 -4.40 3.68
C GLY A 34 -1.05 -3.63 4.90
N ALA A 35 -1.18 -2.30 4.80
CA ALA A 35 -1.73 -1.48 5.87
C ALA A 35 -3.19 -1.85 6.17
N ILE A 36 -4.02 -2.08 5.14
CA ILE A 36 -5.40 -2.55 5.31
C ILE A 36 -5.43 -3.90 6.04
N ALA A 37 -4.55 -4.83 5.67
CA ALA A 37 -4.47 -6.15 6.31
C ALA A 37 -4.11 -6.06 7.79
N VAL A 38 -3.13 -5.21 8.15
CA VAL A 38 -2.74 -5.00 9.55
C VAL A 38 -3.91 -4.43 10.37
N VAL A 39 -4.62 -3.43 9.86
CA VAL A 39 -5.78 -2.85 10.56
C VAL A 39 -6.92 -3.86 10.68
N ALA A 40 -7.17 -4.67 9.64
CA ALA A 40 -8.19 -5.72 9.69
C ALA A 40 -7.87 -6.77 10.77
N ILE A 41 -6.60 -7.16 10.93
CA ILE A 41 -6.15 -8.05 12.00
C ILE A 41 -6.36 -7.40 13.38
N LEU A 42 -6.05 -6.12 13.53
CA LEU A 42 -6.27 -5.40 14.79
C LEU A 42 -7.77 -5.33 15.14
N ILE A 43 -8.65 -5.09 14.18
CA ILE A 43 -10.11 -5.10 14.37
C ILE A 43 -10.60 -6.50 14.75
N PHE A 44 -10.09 -7.54 14.07
CA PHE A 44 -10.39 -8.93 14.41
C PHE A 44 -10.01 -9.23 15.87
N MET A 45 -8.78 -8.90 16.28
CA MET A 45 -8.32 -9.12 17.66
C MET A 45 -9.15 -8.32 18.67
N ALA A 46 -9.46 -7.06 18.35
CA ALA A 46 -10.25 -6.20 19.22
C ALA A 46 -11.66 -6.76 19.45
N THR A 47 -12.26 -7.40 18.46
CA THR A 47 -13.65 -7.91 18.56
C THR A 47 -13.77 -9.36 18.97
N ALA A 48 -12.84 -10.21 18.54
CA ALA A 48 -12.84 -11.64 18.83
C ALA A 48 -12.18 -11.99 20.18
N LEU A 49 -11.14 -11.24 20.59
CA LEU A 49 -10.38 -11.55 21.82
C LEU A 49 -10.72 -10.62 22.99
N VAL A 50 -10.93 -9.32 22.72
CA VAL A 50 -11.19 -8.31 23.76
C VAL A 50 -12.68 -7.99 23.88
N GLY A 51 -13.37 -7.89 22.75
CA GLY A 51 -14.81 -7.66 22.69
C GLY A 51 -15.64 -8.94 22.89
N HIS A 52 -16.95 -8.75 23.07
CA HIS A 52 -17.92 -9.84 23.18
C HIS A 52 -18.46 -10.30 21.80
N GLY A 53 -17.80 -9.93 20.70
CA GLY A 53 -18.22 -10.26 19.34
C GLY A 53 -17.96 -11.71 18.93
N GLY A 54 -17.10 -12.41 19.68
CA GLY A 54 -16.71 -13.79 19.41
C GLY A 54 -15.89 -13.94 18.12
N PHE A 55 -15.39 -15.16 17.88
CA PHE A 55 -14.51 -15.45 16.73
C PHE A 55 -15.18 -15.17 15.38
N ILE A 56 -16.41 -15.64 15.20
CA ILE A 56 -17.17 -15.47 13.95
C ILE A 56 -17.51 -13.99 13.73
N GLY A 57 -17.96 -13.28 14.77
CA GLY A 57 -18.26 -11.85 14.66
C GLY A 57 -17.03 -11.02 14.33
N GLY A 58 -15.86 -11.38 14.89
CA GLY A 58 -14.61 -10.72 14.54
C GLY A 58 -14.18 -10.96 13.10
N ILE A 59 -14.31 -12.19 12.58
CA ILE A 59 -14.01 -12.47 11.17
C ILE A 59 -14.93 -11.66 10.26
N LEU A 60 -16.23 -11.65 10.55
CA LEU A 60 -17.20 -10.91 9.75
C LEU A 60 -16.88 -9.41 9.74
N LEU A 61 -16.61 -8.81 10.90
CA LEU A 61 -16.29 -7.39 10.97
C LEU A 61 -14.99 -7.05 10.25
N ALA A 62 -13.93 -7.84 10.45
CA ALA A 62 -12.66 -7.65 9.78
C ALA A 62 -12.78 -7.81 8.26
N ALA A 63 -13.57 -8.78 7.78
CA ALA A 63 -13.84 -8.99 6.36
C ALA A 63 -14.64 -7.83 5.75
N ILE A 64 -15.67 -7.34 6.44
CA ILE A 64 -16.45 -6.16 6.00
C ILE A 64 -15.55 -4.94 5.93
N PHE A 65 -14.74 -4.69 6.97
CA PHE A 65 -13.78 -3.59 6.97
C PHE A 65 -12.81 -3.69 5.79
N ALA A 66 -12.19 -4.86 5.59
CA ALA A 66 -11.25 -5.07 4.49
C ALA A 66 -11.92 -4.83 3.11
N ALA A 67 -13.14 -5.33 2.92
CA ALA A 67 -13.90 -5.12 1.68
C ALA A 67 -14.19 -3.63 1.43
N VAL A 68 -14.64 -2.90 2.46
CA VAL A 68 -14.91 -1.46 2.37
C VAL A 68 -13.62 -0.69 2.11
N ALA A 69 -12.53 -1.00 2.81
CA ALA A 69 -11.25 -0.33 2.65
C ALA A 69 -10.67 -0.53 1.24
N VAL A 70 -10.74 -1.75 0.70
CA VAL A 70 -10.31 -2.06 -0.68
C VAL A 70 -11.18 -1.33 -1.70
N PHE A 71 -12.50 -1.29 -1.50
CA PHE A 71 -13.41 -0.57 -2.39
C PHE A 71 -13.14 0.94 -2.40
N VAL A 72 -12.93 1.54 -1.23
CA VAL A 72 -12.61 2.96 -1.09
C VAL A 72 -11.25 3.28 -1.71
N LEU A 73 -10.25 2.42 -1.51
CA LEU A 73 -8.93 2.57 -2.13
C LEU A 73 -9.04 2.55 -3.66
N GLY A 74 -9.74 1.57 -4.23
CA GLY A 74 -9.94 1.48 -5.69
C GLY A 74 -10.63 2.71 -6.27
N LYS A 75 -11.63 3.25 -5.57
CA LYS A 75 -12.26 4.53 -5.96
C LYS A 75 -11.29 5.72 -5.85
N GLY A 76 -10.44 5.74 -4.84
CA GLY A 76 -9.40 6.75 -4.69
C GLY A 76 -8.42 6.75 -5.86
N GLU A 77 -8.00 5.56 -6.30
CA GLU A 77 -7.10 5.42 -7.45
C GLU A 77 -7.75 5.88 -8.76
N GLU A 78 -9.04 5.56 -8.99
CA GLU A 78 -9.79 6.04 -10.16
C GLU A 78 -9.79 7.57 -10.25
N ASN A 79 -9.99 8.26 -9.13
CA ASN A 79 -10.01 9.72 -9.10
C ASN A 79 -8.63 10.33 -9.32
N SER A 80 -7.55 9.66 -8.89
CA SER A 80 -6.18 10.13 -9.11
C SER A 80 -5.74 10.08 -10.57
N MET A 81 -6.33 9.23 -11.41
CA MET A 81 -5.96 9.09 -12.83
C MET A 81 -6.68 10.09 -13.75
N LYS A 82 -7.64 10.86 -13.22
CA LYS A 82 -8.43 11.85 -13.97
C LYS A 82 -7.77 13.24 -13.99
N HIS A 83 -6.66 13.42 -13.28
CA HIS A 83 -5.86 14.65 -13.20
C HIS A 83 -4.44 14.38 -13.70
#